data_AF-A0A7S4BJE9-F1
#
_entry.id   AF-A0A7S4BJE9-F1
#
_cell.length_a   1.000
_cell.length_b   1.000
_cell.length_c   1.000
_cell.angle_alpha   90.00
_cell.angle_beta   90.00
_cell.angle_gamma   90.00
#
_symmetry.space_group_name_H-M   'P 1'
#
loop_
_entity.id
_entity.type
_entity.pdbx_description
1 polymer ?
#
loop_
_entity_poly.entity_id
_entity_poly.type
_entity_poly.pdbx_seq_one_letter_code
_entity_poly.pdbx_strand_id
1 'polypeptide(L)'
;RDPTPSGRLEKRLLLFTNAHNPARGGIPLPDFTWVGWRHAPSWCIQLSRMRSACRAKPWLRRDPRAFFSGNLKNGRERKELKDLVHKSAPAASRRLHVRDAEA
;
A
#
# COMPACT_ATOMS: atom_id res chain seq x y z
N ARG A 1 31.39 -27.95 -37.23
CA ARG A 1 30.42 -28.50 -36.25
C ARG A 1 29.88 -27.31 -35.48
N ASP A 2 28.74 -26.79 -35.91
CA ASP A 2 28.07 -25.69 -35.23
C ASP A 2 27.50 -26.18 -33.89
N PRO A 3 27.53 -25.36 -32.83
CA PRO A 3 26.87 -25.70 -31.58
C PRO A 3 25.37 -25.51 -31.78
N THR A 4 24.63 -26.61 -31.79
CA THR A 4 23.17 -26.62 -31.70
C THR A 4 22.75 -25.83 -30.46
N PRO A 5 21.94 -24.76 -30.57
CA PRO A 5 21.39 -24.14 -29.38
C PRO A 5 20.39 -25.14 -28.79
N SER A 6 20.75 -25.74 -27.66
CA SER A 6 19.83 -26.53 -26.85
C SER A 6 18.78 -25.58 -26.28
N GLY A 7 17.79 -25.26 -27.12
CA GLY A 7 16.66 -24.41 -26.81
C GLY A 7 15.77 -25.07 -25.77
N ARG A 8 16.16 -24.99 -24.49
CA ARG A 8 15.19 -25.00 -23.41
C ARG A 8 14.34 -23.76 -23.61
N LEU A 9 13.17 -23.95 -24.23
CA LEU A 9 12.03 -23.07 -24.01
C LEU A 9 11.76 -23.11 -22.50
N GLU A 10 12.33 -22.17 -21.76
CA GLU A 10 11.89 -21.88 -20.41
C GLU A 10 10.41 -21.55 -20.52
N LYS A 11 9.54 -22.50 -20.14
CA LYS A 11 8.11 -22.26 -20.03
C LYS A 11 7.93 -21.19 -18.95
N ARG A 12 7.86 -19.92 -19.37
CA ARG A 12 7.48 -18.81 -18.50
C ARG A 12 6.05 -19.07 -18.06
N LEU A 13 5.89 -19.57 -16.84
CA LEU A 13 4.59 -19.70 -16.20
C LEU A 13 3.96 -18.31 -16.12
N LEU A 14 2.73 -18.19 -16.62
CA LEU A 14 1.94 -17.00 -16.44
C LEU A 14 1.59 -16.88 -14.96
N LEU A 15 2.21 -15.92 -14.29
CA LEU A 15 1.93 -15.61 -12.90
C LEU A 15 0.94 -14.46 -12.84
N PHE A 16 -0.23 -14.71 -12.28
CA PHE A 16 -1.19 -13.66 -11.97
C PHE A 16 -0.88 -13.08 -10.58
N THR A 17 -0.75 -11.77 -10.49
CA THR A 17 -0.46 -11.05 -9.25
C THR A 17 -1.46 -9.93 -9.03
N ASN A 18 -1.65 -9.48 -7.81
CA ASN A 18 -2.46 -8.30 -7.49
C ASN A 18 -1.66 -6.99 -7.52
N ALA A 19 -0.35 -7.08 -7.74
CA ALA A 19 0.56 -5.94 -7.83
C ALA A 19 1.59 -6.18 -8.94
N HIS A 20 1.87 -5.14 -9.72
CA HIS A 20 2.91 -5.16 -10.73
C HIS A 20 4.24 -4.73 -10.13
N ASN A 21 5.29 -5.51 -10.39
CA ASN A 21 6.67 -5.11 -10.16
C ASN A 21 7.40 -5.27 -11.50
N PRO A 22 7.97 -4.21 -12.09
CA PRO A 22 8.64 -4.30 -13.39
C PRO A 22 9.78 -5.35 -13.44
N ALA A 23 10.39 -5.63 -12.29
CA ALA A 23 11.42 -6.66 -12.15
C ALA A 23 10.87 -8.09 -11.97
N ARG A 24 9.55 -8.26 -11.82
CA ARG A 24 8.87 -9.56 -11.65
C ARG A 24 7.74 -9.66 -12.69
N GLY A 25 7.92 -10.53 -13.69
CA GLY A 25 7.02 -10.66 -14.85
C GLY A 25 5.63 -11.25 -14.57
N GLY A 26 4.81 -10.58 -13.76
CA GLY A 26 3.42 -10.96 -13.45
C GLY A 26 2.36 -10.14 -14.18
N ILE A 27 1.23 -10.77 -14.49
CA ILE A 27 0.04 -10.13 -15.05
C ILE A 27 -0.83 -9.61 -13.89
N PRO A 28 -1.06 -8.29 -13.78
CA PRO A 28 -1.86 -7.74 -12.70
C PRO A 28 -3.35 -8.06 -12.88
N LEU A 29 -3.99 -8.57 -11.83
CA LEU A 29 -5.43 -8.76 -11.73
C LEU A 29 -6.02 -7.91 -10.59
N PRO A 30 -7.33 -7.61 -10.62
CA PRO A 30 -8.02 -7.00 -9.49
C PRO A 30 -7.84 -7.84 -8.22
N ASP A 31 -7.50 -7.17 -7.12
CA ASP A 31 -7.34 -7.81 -5.81
C ASP A 31 -8.68 -8.31 -5.25
N PHE A 32 -8.67 -9.37 -4.44
CA PHE A 32 -9.88 -9.91 -3.80
C PHE A 32 -10.63 -8.88 -2.93
N THR A 33 -9.94 -7.86 -2.42
CA THR A 33 -10.54 -6.77 -1.64
C THR A 33 -11.61 -5.97 -2.41
N TRP A 34 -11.65 -6.04 -3.75
CA TRP A 34 -12.71 -5.42 -4.55
C TRP A 34 -14.10 -5.95 -4.19
N VAL A 35 -14.23 -7.26 -3.99
CA VAL A 35 -15.48 -7.92 -3.59
C VAL A 35 -15.62 -8.07 -2.07
N GLY A 36 -14.60 -7.68 -1.32
CA GLY A 36 -14.52 -7.83 0.13
C GLY A 36 -13.70 -9.05 0.52
N TRP A 37 -12.86 -8.91 1.54
CA TRP A 37 -11.95 -9.98 1.99
C TRP A 37 -11.55 -9.81 3.45
N ARG A 38 -11.65 -10.88 4.25
CA ARG A 38 -11.41 -10.87 5.70
C ARG A 38 -12.20 -9.74 6.39
N HIS A 39 -11.51 -8.77 7.00
CA HIS A 39 -12.09 -7.64 7.69
C HIS A 39 -12.33 -6.42 6.78
N ALA A 40 -11.93 -6.47 5.51
CA ALA A 40 -12.14 -5.39 4.56
C ALA A 40 -13.51 -5.55 3.88
N PRO A 41 -14.43 -4.57 4.02
CA PRO A 41 -15.69 -4.59 3.28
C PRO A 41 -15.43 -4.44 1.78
N SER A 42 -16.40 -4.77 0.95
CA SER A 42 -16.29 -4.59 -0.51
C SER A 42 -16.02 -3.14 -0.91
N TRP A 43 -15.41 -2.94 -2.08
CA TRP A 43 -15.03 -1.61 -2.56
C TRP A 43 -16.24 -0.67 -2.69
N CYS A 44 -17.40 -1.15 -3.11
CA CYS A 44 -18.60 -0.33 -3.25
C CYS A 44 -19.07 0.25 -1.90
N ILE A 45 -18.99 -0.54 -0.82
CA ILE A 45 -19.31 -0.09 0.54
C ILE A 45 -18.27 0.93 1.02
N GLN A 46 -16.98 0.65 0.80
CA GLN A 46 -15.90 1.57 1.16
C GLN A 46 -16.04 2.92 0.45
N LEU A 47 -16.29 2.90 -0.86
CA LEU A 47 -16.46 4.11 -1.67
C LEU A 47 -17.64 4.96 -1.19
N SER A 48 -18.77 4.33 -0.86
CA SER A 48 -19.93 5.04 -0.30
C SER A 48 -19.58 5.73 1.02
N ARG A 49 -18.92 5.02 1.93
CA ARG A 49 -18.45 5.57 3.23
C ARG A 49 -17.47 6.72 3.04
N MET A 50 -16.49 6.57 2.13
CA MET A 50 -15.51 7.61 1.81
C MET A 50 -16.17 8.87 1.24
N ARG A 51 -17.13 8.72 0.32
CA ARG A 51 -17.87 9.86 -0.24
C ARG A 51 -18.63 10.64 0.83
N SER A 52 -19.28 9.95 1.75
CA SER A 52 -19.97 10.58 2.88
C SER A 52 -18.99 11.30 3.82
N ALA A 53 -17.85 10.67 4.16
CA ALA A 53 -16.82 11.29 4.98
C ALA A 53 -16.19 12.54 4.32
N CYS A 54 -15.92 12.48 3.01
CA CYS A 54 -15.38 13.61 2.25
C CYS A 54 -16.34 14.82 2.25
N ARG A 55 -17.64 14.58 2.12
CA ARG A 55 -18.67 15.64 2.21
C ARG A 55 -18.74 16.26 3.60
N ALA A 56 -18.64 15.44 4.65
CA ALA A 56 -18.64 15.90 6.03
C ALA A 56 -17.39 16.73 6.41
N LYS A 57 -16.25 16.50 5.72
CA LYS A 57 -14.98 17.19 6.01
C LYS A 57 -14.37 17.86 4.74
N PRO A 58 -14.87 19.06 4.38
CA PRO A 58 -14.33 19.85 3.27
C PRO A 58 -12.85 20.15 3.43
N TRP A 59 -12.16 20.41 2.30
CA TRP A 59 -10.71 20.60 2.26
C TRP A 59 -10.17 21.59 3.30
N LEU A 60 -10.79 22.78 3.38
CA LEU A 60 -10.39 23.86 4.29
C LEU A 60 -10.54 23.52 5.78
N ARG A 61 -11.27 22.45 6.12
CA ARG A 61 -11.46 21.96 7.50
C ARG A 61 -10.65 20.69 7.79
N ARG A 62 -9.74 20.30 6.89
CA ARG A 62 -8.84 19.17 7.11
C ARG A 62 -7.70 19.57 8.02
N ASP A 63 -7.20 18.59 8.77
CA ASP A 63 -5.95 18.77 9.52
C ASP A 63 -4.83 18.94 8.50
N PRO A 64 -4.01 20.01 8.58
CA PRO A 64 -2.94 20.24 7.62
C PRO A 64 -1.75 19.27 7.79
N ARG A 65 -1.72 18.48 8.86
CA ARG A 65 -0.66 17.50 9.12
C ARG A 65 -0.81 16.27 8.22
N ALA A 66 0.32 15.72 7.79
CA ALA A 66 0.36 14.40 7.18
C ALA A 66 -0.10 13.35 8.22
N PHE A 67 -0.84 12.35 7.77
CA PHE A 67 -1.38 11.30 8.65
C PHE A 67 -0.97 9.91 8.16
N PHE A 68 -0.50 9.08 9.08
CA PHE A 68 -0.29 7.65 8.84
C PHE A 68 -0.84 6.83 10.01
N SER A 69 -1.54 5.74 9.70
CA SER A 69 -1.91 4.73 10.69
C SER A 69 -1.73 3.34 10.10
N GLY A 70 -1.04 2.48 10.85
CA GLY A 70 -0.75 1.12 10.43
C GLY A 70 0.48 0.55 11.13
N ASN A 71 0.77 -0.72 10.88
CA ASN A 71 1.95 -1.38 11.43
C ASN A 71 3.24 -0.74 10.91
N LEU A 72 3.99 -0.09 11.81
CA LEU A 72 5.24 0.61 11.53
C LEU A 72 6.47 -0.30 11.37
N LYS A 73 6.35 -1.58 11.71
CA LYS A 73 7.43 -2.57 11.61
C LYS A 73 7.54 -3.17 10.21
N ASN A 74 6.53 -2.99 9.36
CA ASN A 74 6.45 -3.61 8.03
C ASN A 74 7.08 -2.72 6.93
N GLY A 75 8.07 -3.26 6.22
CA GLY A 75 8.76 -2.55 5.14
C GLY A 75 9.81 -1.54 5.64
N ARG A 76 10.68 -1.12 4.73
CA ARG A 76 11.78 -0.18 5.05
C ARG A 76 11.22 1.22 5.31
N GLU A 77 10.30 1.65 4.48
CA GLU A 77 9.73 2.99 4.43
C GLU A 77 8.95 3.32 5.71
N ARG A 78 8.25 2.34 6.28
CA ARG A 78 7.52 2.53 7.55
C ARG A 78 8.45 2.58 8.76
N LYS A 79 9.59 1.87 8.71
CA LYS A 79 10.63 1.97 9.74
C LYS A 79 11.30 3.34 9.69
N GLU A 80 11.55 3.89 8.51
CA GLU A 80 12.02 5.27 8.35
C GLU A 80 11.01 6.28 8.90
N LEU A 81 9.71 6.07 8.66
CA LEU A 81 8.65 6.89 9.26
C LEU A 81 8.64 6.80 10.80
N LYS A 82 8.83 5.60 11.36
CA LYS A 82 8.96 5.39 12.81
C LYS A 82 10.15 6.18 13.36
N ASP A 83 11.30 6.08 12.71
CA ASP A 83 12.52 6.78 13.10
C ASP A 83 12.34 8.30 13.10
N LEU A 84 11.68 8.86 12.08
CA LEU A 84 11.37 10.29 12.01
C LEU A 84 10.53 10.77 13.20
N VAL A 85 9.53 9.99 13.61
CA VAL A 85 8.70 10.33 14.77
C VAL A 85 9.52 10.32 16.06
N HIS A 86 10.40 9.33 16.25
CA HIS A 86 11.18 9.19 17.48
C HIS A 86 12.34 10.20 17.56
N LYS A 87 13.02 10.46 16.44
CA LYS A 87 14.22 11.32 16.39
C LYS A 87 13.91 12.80 16.30
N SER A 88 12.72 13.18 15.81
CA SER A 88 12.35 14.58 15.55
C SER A 88 11.14 15.05 16.36
N ALA A 89 10.84 14.39 17.49
CA ALA A 89 9.56 14.44 18.20
C ALA A 89 8.90 15.84 18.36
N PRO A 90 9.59 16.95 18.68
CA PRO A 90 8.93 18.26 18.79
C PRO A 90 8.57 18.89 17.43
N ALA A 91 9.46 18.77 16.43
CA ALA A 91 9.29 19.38 15.11
C ALA A 91 8.41 18.52 14.18
N ALA A 92 8.54 17.20 14.26
CA ALA A 92 7.76 16.26 13.47
C ALA A 92 6.28 16.25 13.89
N SER A 93 5.98 16.35 15.19
CA SER A 93 4.58 16.36 15.68
C SER A 93 3.74 17.53 15.16
N ARG A 94 4.38 18.63 14.73
CA ARG A 94 3.71 19.78 14.10
C ARG A 94 3.30 19.53 12.65
N ARG A 95 3.93 18.56 11.97
CA ARG A 95 3.74 18.29 10.52
C ARG A 95 3.17 16.91 10.24
N LEU A 96 3.28 16.00 11.19
CA LEU A 96 3.00 14.58 11.00
C LEU A 96 2.28 14.00 12.22
N HIS A 97 1.21 13.26 11.96
CA HIS A 97 0.47 12.49 12.93
C HIS A 97 0.58 11.00 12.58
N VAL A 98 1.33 10.24 13.37
CA VAL A 98 1.53 8.79 13.15
C VAL A 98 0.90 8.01 14.30
N ARG A 99 0.15 6.96 13.96
CA ARG A 99 -0.38 5.99 14.92
C ARG A 99 0.08 4.59 14.55
N ASP A 100 0.78 3.92 15.46
CA ASP A 100 1.03 2.48 15.32
C ASP A 100 -0.29 1.75 15.61
N ALA A 101 -0.76 0.94 14.65
CA ALA A 101 -2.02 0.22 14.77
C ALA A 101 -1.88 -1.12 15.51
N GLU A 102 -0.65 -1.52 15.86
CA GLU A 102 -0.33 -2.75 16.60
C GLU A 102 0.31 -2.48 17.98
N ALA A 103 0.28 -1.24 18.46
CA ALA A 103 0.79 -0.85 19.78
C ALA A 103 -0.31 -0.83 20.84
#